data_AF-A0A257JI47-F1
#
_entry.id   AF-A0A257JI47-F1
#
_cell.length_a   1.000
_cell.length_b   1.000
_cell.length_c   1.000
_cell.angle_alpha   90.00
_cell.angle_beta   90.00
_cell.angle_gamma   90.00
#
_symmetry.space_group_name_H-M   'P 1'
#
loop_
_entity.id
_entity.type
_entity.pdbx_description
1 polymer ?
#
loop_
_entity_poly.entity_id
_entity_poly.type
_entity_poly.pdbx_seq_one_letter_code
_entity_poly.pdbx_strand_id
1 'polypeptide(L)'
;MMIKRLVATSALLVGLLASGCAPDTSNSPAAKVDAARLTAAGADGDNWMSYGRTYDEQRFSPLDQINLTNVSKLGLAWSYEFDTDRGH
;
A
#
# COMPACT_ATOMS: atom_id res chain seq x y z
N MET A 1 -61.77 11.35 39.79
CA MET A 1 -60.64 11.97 40.51
C MET A 1 -59.37 11.39 39.88
N MET A 2 -58.45 12.09 39.21
CA MET A 2 -58.24 13.50 38.88
C MET A 2 -57.15 13.52 37.75
N ILE A 3 -57.41 14.21 36.63
CA ILE A 3 -56.53 15.18 35.92
C ILE A 3 -55.15 14.67 35.42
N LYS A 4 -54.92 14.41 34.11
CA LYS A 4 -54.64 15.29 32.93
C LYS A 4 -53.23 15.96 32.85
N ARG A 5 -52.44 15.46 31.87
CA ARG A 5 -51.64 16.13 30.80
C ARG A 5 -50.29 16.83 31.10
N LEU A 6 -49.51 16.97 30.01
CA LEU A 6 -48.38 17.90 29.70
C LEU A 6 -46.98 17.40 30.14
N VAL A 7 -45.87 17.43 29.39
CA VAL A 7 -45.43 18.20 28.20
C VAL A 7 -44.38 17.38 27.42
N ALA A 8 -44.43 17.44 26.09
CA ALA A 8 -43.31 17.14 25.21
C ALA A 8 -42.50 18.41 24.98
N THR A 9 -41.15 18.40 25.11
CA THR A 9 -40.21 19.17 24.29
C THR A 9 -38.76 19.01 24.75
N SER A 10 -37.92 18.62 23.79
CA SER A 10 -36.56 19.11 23.51
C SER A 10 -35.63 19.52 24.66
N ALA A 11 -34.56 18.75 24.84
CA ALA A 11 -33.29 19.28 25.35
C ALA A 11 -32.13 18.79 24.46
N LEU A 12 -31.58 19.75 23.70
CA LEU A 12 -30.16 19.97 23.39
C LEU A 12 -29.33 18.72 23.01
N LEU A 13 -28.92 18.47 21.76
CA LEU A 13 -28.19 19.36 20.84
C LEU A 13 -26.89 19.95 21.44
N VAL A 14 -26.05 19.10 22.06
CA VAL A 14 -24.62 19.41 22.30
C VAL A 14 -23.79 18.12 22.19
N GLY A 15 -23.30 17.82 20.99
CA GLY A 15 -22.36 16.72 20.77
C GLY A 15 -21.74 16.72 19.36
N LEU A 16 -21.83 17.83 18.64
CA LEU A 16 -21.33 17.98 17.28
C LEU A 16 -20.20 19.01 17.32
N LEU A 17 -18.97 18.59 17.64
CA LEU A 17 -17.72 19.36 17.41
C LEU A 17 -16.40 18.60 17.72
N ALA A 18 -16.39 17.27 17.85
CA ALA A 18 -15.15 16.51 18.08
C ALA A 18 -14.64 15.72 16.84
N SER A 19 -15.08 16.05 15.63
CA SER A 19 -14.63 15.39 14.39
C SER A 19 -13.59 16.23 13.65
N GLY A 20 -12.47 16.54 14.29
CA GLY A 20 -11.51 17.50 13.71
C GLY A 20 -10.06 17.29 14.14
N CYS A 21 -9.56 16.06 14.17
CA CYS A 21 -8.18 15.69 13.82
C CYS A 21 -8.05 14.17 13.96
N ALA A 22 -8.47 13.41 12.94
CA ALA A 22 -7.94 12.05 12.83
C ALA A 22 -6.49 12.20 12.34
N PRO A 23 -5.48 11.59 13.00
CA PRO A 23 -4.16 11.51 12.41
C PRO A 23 -4.29 10.83 11.04
N ASP A 24 -3.71 11.44 10.01
CA ASP A 24 -3.54 10.81 8.70
C ASP A 24 -2.75 9.50 8.91
N THR A 25 -3.47 8.38 9.01
CA THR A 25 -2.87 7.03 9.03
C THR A 25 -2.47 6.56 7.63
N SER A 26 -2.38 7.48 6.67
CA SER A 26 -1.93 7.23 5.30
C SER A 26 -0.41 7.09 5.17
N ASN A 27 0.34 7.24 6.26
CA ASN A 27 1.76 6.84 6.32
C ASN A 27 1.87 5.32 6.38
N SER A 28 1.76 4.67 5.21
CA SER A 28 2.27 3.31 5.04
C SER A 28 3.75 3.31 5.44
N PRO A 29 4.17 2.44 6.38
CA PRO A 29 5.56 2.39 6.77
C PRO A 29 6.40 2.06 5.53
N ALA A 30 7.56 2.72 5.41
CA ALA A 30 8.52 2.37 4.37
C ALA A 30 8.82 0.86 4.43
N ALA A 31 9.10 0.28 3.26
CA ALA A 31 9.50 -1.11 3.17
C ALA A 31 10.73 -1.35 4.09
N LYS A 32 10.70 -2.43 4.87
CA LYS A 32 11.81 -2.81 5.76
C LYS A 32 12.96 -3.36 4.92
N VAL A 33 13.83 -2.46 4.45
CA VAL A 33 15.04 -2.76 3.69
C VAL A 33 16.22 -2.21 4.48
N ASP A 34 17.06 -3.10 4.99
CA ASP A 34 18.29 -2.78 5.71
C ASP A 34 19.51 -3.41 5.03
N ALA A 35 20.70 -3.09 5.54
CA ALA A 35 21.96 -3.57 4.97
C ALA A 35 22.10 -5.11 5.01
N ALA A 36 21.59 -5.74 6.07
CA ALA A 36 21.65 -7.19 6.22
C ALA A 36 20.78 -7.87 5.14
N ARG A 37 19.56 -7.34 4.93
CA ARG A 37 18.64 -7.84 3.91
C ARG A 37 19.16 -7.61 2.50
N LEU A 38 19.77 -6.46 2.22
CA LEU A 38 20.42 -6.19 0.93
C LEU A 38 21.62 -7.11 0.66
N THR A 39 22.41 -7.42 1.69
CA THR A 39 23.52 -8.39 1.58
C THR A 39 22.99 -9.79 1.27
N ALA A 40 21.82 -10.14 1.80
CA ALA A 40 21.13 -11.41 1.54
C ALA A 40 20.23 -11.40 0.29
N ALA A 41 20.18 -10.31 -0.49
CA ALA A 41 19.24 -10.15 -1.61
C ALA A 41 19.40 -11.23 -2.70
N GLY A 42 20.59 -11.84 -2.81
CA GLY A 42 20.82 -12.96 -3.73
C GLY A 42 19.90 -14.16 -3.47
N ALA A 43 19.54 -14.41 -2.21
CA ALA A 43 18.63 -15.50 -1.82
C ALA A 43 17.15 -15.09 -1.77
N ASP A 44 16.85 -13.78 -1.76
CA ASP A 44 15.49 -13.25 -1.82
C ASP A 44 15.07 -13.10 -3.30
N GLY A 45 14.43 -14.13 -3.86
CA GLY A 45 13.94 -14.12 -5.23
C GLY A 45 12.74 -13.21 -5.45
N ASP A 46 11.93 -13.02 -4.40
CA ASP A 46 10.61 -12.39 -4.49
C ASP A 46 10.67 -10.86 -4.53
N ASN A 47 11.77 -10.27 -4.05
CA ASN A 47 11.90 -8.83 -3.89
C ASN A 47 12.99 -8.21 -4.77
N TRP A 48 12.73 -6.97 -5.22
CA TRP A 48 13.70 -6.12 -5.91
C TRP A 48 13.92 -4.84 -5.09
N MET A 49 14.93 -4.86 -4.22
CA MET A 49 15.11 -3.83 -3.16
C MET A 49 16.15 -2.76 -3.48
N SER A 50 16.96 -2.96 -4.53
CA SER A 50 18.00 -2.04 -4.97
C SER A 50 17.94 -1.91 -6.49
N TYR A 51 18.53 -0.85 -7.05
CA TYR A 51 18.49 -0.58 -8.49
C TYR A 51 18.97 -1.78 -9.33
N GLY A 52 20.11 -2.36 -8.97
CA GLY A 52 20.68 -3.55 -9.62
C GLY A 52 20.25 -4.90 -9.04
N ARG A 53 19.17 -4.96 -8.23
CA ARG A 53 18.76 -6.09 -7.37
C ARG A 53 19.73 -6.41 -6.23
N THR A 54 20.96 -6.80 -6.56
CA THR A 54 22.05 -7.13 -5.63
C THR A 54 23.18 -6.08 -5.72
N TYR A 55 24.10 -6.09 -4.75
CA TYR A 55 25.20 -5.11 -4.70
C TYR A 55 26.19 -5.19 -5.87
N ASP A 56 26.29 -6.34 -6.53
CA ASP A 56 27.08 -6.54 -7.75
C ASP A 56 26.34 -6.10 -9.02
N GLU A 57 25.11 -5.59 -8.88
CA GLU A 57 24.28 -4.96 -9.92
C GLU A 57 24.06 -5.77 -11.21
N GLN A 58 24.16 -7.10 -11.13
CA GLN A 58 24.01 -8.00 -12.28
C GLN A 58 22.60 -7.99 -12.88
N ARG A 59 21.60 -7.47 -12.15
CA ARG A 59 20.17 -7.50 -12.55
C ARG A 59 19.67 -8.92 -12.87
N PHE A 60 20.30 -9.92 -12.28
CA PHE A 60 19.97 -11.33 -12.45
C PHE A 60 18.94 -11.78 -11.41
N SER A 61 17.78 -12.28 -11.85
CA SER A 61 16.77 -12.89 -10.99
C SER A 61 16.92 -14.42 -10.96
N PRO A 62 16.87 -15.07 -9.78
CA PRO A 62 16.88 -16.52 -9.67
C PRO A 62 15.51 -17.17 -9.93
N LEU A 63 14.44 -16.38 -10.10
CA LEU A 63 13.10 -16.91 -10.36
C LEU A 63 13.02 -17.57 -11.74
N ASP A 64 12.39 -18.75 -11.81
CA ASP A 64 12.28 -19.58 -13.02
C ASP A 64 10.84 -19.91 -13.42
N GLN A 65 9.85 -19.33 -12.72
CA GLN A 65 8.42 -19.53 -12.99
C GLN A 65 8.08 -19.21 -14.45
N ILE A 66 8.74 -18.20 -15.03
CA ILE A 66 8.70 -17.90 -16.45
C ILE A 66 10.02 -18.39 -17.07
N ASN A 67 9.93 -19.23 -18.09
CA ASN A 67 11.08 -19.85 -18.73
C ASN A 67 10.81 -20.15 -20.22
N LEU A 68 11.82 -20.68 -20.91
CA LEU A 68 11.79 -20.92 -22.36
C LEU A 68 10.61 -21.79 -22.84
N THR A 69 10.08 -22.64 -21.95
CA THR A 69 8.98 -23.56 -22.30
C THR A 69 7.60 -22.94 -22.18
N ASN A 70 7.46 -21.85 -21.40
CA ASN A 70 6.15 -21.27 -21.07
C ASN A 70 6.03 -19.76 -21.34
N VAL A 71 7.12 -19.08 -21.72
CA VAL A 71 7.12 -17.63 -22.01
C VAL A 71 6.09 -17.23 -23.07
N SER A 72 5.76 -18.13 -24.01
CA SER A 72 4.73 -17.93 -25.03
C SER A 72 3.31 -17.77 -24.47
N LYS A 73 3.09 -18.09 -23.19
CA LYS A 73 1.80 -17.96 -22.51
C LYS A 73 1.64 -16.64 -21.78
N LEU A 74 2.66 -15.77 -21.78
CA LEU A 74 2.58 -14.47 -21.11
C LEU A 74 1.54 -13.57 -21.77
N GLY A 75 0.82 -12.83 -20.93
CA GLY A 75 -0.13 -11.81 -21.32
C GLY A 75 -0.07 -10.62 -20.36
N LEU A 76 -0.70 -9.51 -20.77
CA LEU A 76 -0.79 -8.31 -19.93
C LEU A 76 -1.59 -8.60 -18.66
N ALA A 77 -0.97 -8.39 -17.49
CA ALA A 77 -1.63 -8.55 -16.20
C ALA A 77 -2.37 -7.27 -15.77
N TRP A 78 -1.71 -6.12 -15.92
CA TRP A 78 -2.23 -4.80 -15.58
C TRP A 78 -1.41 -3.72 -16.30
N SER A 79 -1.94 -2.49 -16.35
CA SER A 79 -1.25 -1.31 -16.86
C SER A 79 -1.50 -0.11 -15.95
N TYR A 80 -0.57 0.85 -15.94
CA TYR A 80 -0.69 2.12 -15.22
C TYR A 80 -0.25 3.26 -16.16
N GLU A 81 -1.10 4.27 -16.31
CA GLU A 81 -0.84 5.45 -17.14
C GLU A 81 -0.14 6.51 -16.27
N PHE A 82 0.94 7.09 -16.78
CA PHE A 82 1.63 8.18 -16.11
C PHE A 82 1.12 9.54 -16.61
N ASP A 83 1.23 10.57 -15.78
CA ASP A 83 0.81 11.94 -16.14
C ASP A 83 1.77 12.62 -17.16
N THR A 84 2.87 11.96 -17.51
CA THR A 84 3.91 12.49 -18.40
C THR A 84 4.27 11.47 -19.48
N ASP A 85 4.42 11.97 -20.71
CA ASP A 85 4.91 11.20 -21.86
C ASP A 85 6.44 10.98 -21.85
N ARG A 86 7.16 11.60 -20.91
CA ARG A 86 8.61 11.43 -20.73
C ARG A 86 8.90 10.54 -19.53
N GLY A 87 9.73 9.51 -19.73
CA GLY A 87 10.30 8.72 -18.65
C GLY A 87 11.18 9.58 -17.72
N HIS A 88 11.16 9.26 -16.44
CA HIS A 88 11.99 9.90 -15.39
C HIS A 88 13.38 9.26 -15.30
#